data_AF-A0A6B2SRV3-F1
#
_entry.id   AF-A0A6B2SRV3-F1
#
_cell.length_a   1.000
_cell.length_b   1.000
_cell.length_c   1.000
_cell.angle_alpha   90.00
_cell.angle_beta   90.00
_cell.angle_gamma   90.00
#
_symmetry.space_group_name_H-M   'P 1'
#
loop_
_entity.id
_entity.type
_entity.pdbx_description
1 polymer ?
#
loop_
_entity_poly.entity_id
_entity_poly.type
_entity_poly.pdbx_seq_one_letter_code
_entity_poly.pdbx_strand_id
1 'polypeptide(L)'
;MARFNTKSVKARVTSAVKSTGRTTRTHEGGRGHLRDARSELFLLSVANFVSQQTFYETGDRRDDRFAALVRRLAVEDPEWTAGLLGWLRGDGNLRTASLVGAAEYVKARLDADATGGPTGRQVVASVLRRPDEPGELLGYWTSTYGRAIPKPVKRGVADAVRRLYTKKSLLKYDTATKGYRFGDILNLVHASPDPAKPWQGDLFRYALDRRHHPETAVPPEGARVLTAHRALMALP
;
A
#
# COMPACT_ATOMS: atom_id res chain seq x y z
N MET A 1 2.52 -24.01 38.22
CA MET A 1 3.03 -25.04 37.29
C MET A 1 3.68 -24.37 36.09
N ALA A 2 4.88 -24.78 35.69
CA ALA A 2 5.59 -24.19 34.55
C ALA A 2 4.91 -24.60 33.23
N ARG A 3 4.47 -23.62 32.43
CA ARG A 3 3.77 -23.84 31.15
C ARG A 3 4.67 -24.35 30.03
N PHE A 4 5.96 -24.03 30.09
CA PHE A 4 6.91 -24.25 28.99
C PHE A 4 8.15 -25.07 29.39
N ASN A 5 8.40 -25.24 30.70
CA ASN A 5 9.57 -25.94 31.22
C ASN A 5 9.15 -27.32 31.76
N THR A 6 8.94 -28.28 30.85
CA THR A 6 8.65 -29.68 31.21
C THR A 6 9.58 -30.62 30.45
N LYS A 7 9.95 -31.75 31.09
CA LYS A 7 10.92 -32.72 30.58
C LYS A 7 10.50 -33.41 29.27
N SER A 8 9.27 -33.22 28.81
CA SER A 8 8.67 -33.94 27.67
C SER A 8 8.19 -33.04 26.54
N VAL A 9 8.68 -31.79 26.45
CA VAL A 9 8.36 -30.92 25.31
C VAL A 9 9.01 -31.47 24.04
N LYS A 10 8.22 -32.13 23.18
CA LYS A 10 8.62 -32.45 21.81
C LYS A 10 8.44 -31.21 20.94
N ALA A 11 9.48 -30.83 20.19
CA ALA A 11 9.40 -29.72 19.25
C ALA A 11 8.32 -29.98 18.19
N ARG A 12 7.39 -29.05 17.99
CA ARG A 12 6.55 -29.04 16.77
C ARG A 12 7.44 -28.64 15.60
N VAL A 13 7.80 -29.61 14.75
CA VAL A 13 8.79 -29.44 13.67
C VAL A 13 8.18 -28.84 12.38
N THR A 14 6.90 -28.47 12.38
CA THR A 14 6.25 -27.95 11.18
C THR A 14 6.28 -26.42 11.16
N SER A 15 7.06 -25.86 10.25
CA SER A 15 7.09 -24.42 9.95
C SER A 15 6.36 -24.15 8.63
N ALA A 16 5.56 -23.08 8.58
CA ALA A 16 4.95 -22.60 7.34
C ALA A 16 6.00 -21.97 6.41
N VAL A 17 7.11 -21.46 6.96
CA VAL A 17 8.29 -21.04 6.22
C VAL A 17 9.12 -22.29 5.89
N LYS A 18 9.30 -22.55 4.60
CA LYS A 18 9.96 -23.75 4.08
C LYS A 18 11.26 -23.41 3.34
N SER A 19 12.17 -24.39 3.32
CA SER A 19 13.36 -24.39 2.47
C SER A 19 13.16 -25.31 1.27
N THR A 20 13.94 -25.09 0.21
CA THR A 20 13.94 -25.95 -0.98
C THR A 20 14.75 -27.24 -0.79
N GLY A 21 15.33 -27.46 0.39
CA GLY A 21 16.30 -28.53 0.66
C GLY A 21 17.72 -28.24 0.14
N ARG A 22 17.91 -27.22 -0.69
CA ARG A 22 19.22 -26.83 -1.22
C ARG A 22 19.98 -25.94 -0.23
N THR A 23 21.29 -26.11 -0.18
CA THR A 23 22.20 -25.26 0.61
C THR A 23 22.91 -24.24 -0.27
N THR A 24 23.28 -23.11 0.32
CA THR A 24 24.12 -22.06 -0.28
C THR A 24 25.17 -21.57 0.74
N ARG A 25 26.06 -20.68 0.34
CA ARG A 25 26.94 -19.95 1.27
C ARG A 25 26.34 -18.60 1.62
N THR A 26 26.43 -18.21 2.89
CA THR A 26 26.11 -16.84 3.34
C THR A 26 27.21 -15.87 2.90
N HIS A 27 26.99 -14.57 3.09
CA HIS A 27 28.00 -13.55 2.81
C HIS A 27 29.34 -13.85 3.54
N GLU A 28 29.26 -14.22 4.82
CA GLU A 28 30.41 -14.63 5.64
C GLU A 28 30.91 -16.08 5.36
N GLY A 29 30.52 -16.70 4.25
CA GLY A 29 30.99 -18.03 3.84
C GLY A 29 30.41 -19.23 4.59
N GLY A 30 29.58 -19.01 5.62
CA GLY A 30 28.86 -20.04 6.37
C GLY A 30 27.80 -20.79 5.56
N ARG A 31 27.34 -21.94 6.04
CA ARG A 31 26.31 -22.75 5.36
C ARG A 31 24.91 -22.16 5.59
N GLY A 32 24.24 -21.80 4.51
CA GLY A 32 22.84 -21.34 4.49
C GLY A 32 21.92 -22.30 3.74
N HIS A 33 20.61 -22.07 3.85
CA HIS A 33 19.57 -22.83 3.14
C HIS A 33 18.75 -21.91 2.24
N LEU A 34 18.48 -22.35 1.02
CA LEU A 34 17.63 -21.62 0.08
C LEU A 34 16.15 -21.79 0.47
N ARG A 35 15.42 -20.68 0.47
CA ARG A 35 13.97 -20.67 0.74
C ARG A 35 13.18 -20.82 -0.54
N ASP A 36 11.95 -21.33 -0.42
CA ASP A 36 11.01 -21.22 -1.53
C ASP A 36 10.53 -19.77 -1.67
N ALA A 37 10.00 -19.43 -2.85
CA ALA A 37 9.65 -18.03 -3.18
C ALA A 37 8.61 -17.44 -2.21
N ARG A 38 7.61 -18.21 -1.78
CA ARG A 38 6.58 -17.77 -0.82
C ARG A 38 7.21 -17.44 0.53
N SER A 39 8.04 -18.35 1.02
CA SER A 39 8.72 -18.23 2.32
C SER A 39 9.73 -17.09 2.33
N GLU A 40 10.45 -16.91 1.23
CA GLU A 40 11.37 -15.79 1.05
C GLU A 40 10.63 -14.47 0.98
N LEU A 41 9.58 -14.37 0.15
CA LEU A 41 8.79 -13.15 0.05
C LEU A 41 8.15 -12.79 1.39
N PHE A 42 7.58 -13.76 2.12
CA PHE A 42 7.00 -13.51 3.44
C PHE A 42 8.02 -12.92 4.41
N LEU A 43 9.18 -13.58 4.56
CA LEU A 43 10.22 -13.11 5.49
C LEU A 43 10.80 -11.77 5.06
N LEU A 44 11.01 -11.57 3.77
CA LEU A 44 11.45 -10.29 3.24
C LEU A 44 10.37 -9.24 3.53
N SER A 45 9.08 -9.53 3.37
CA SER A 45 8.01 -8.57 3.64
C SER A 45 7.94 -8.12 5.10
N VAL A 46 8.12 -9.05 6.05
CA VAL A 46 7.98 -8.75 7.49
C VAL A 46 9.25 -8.24 8.15
N ALA A 47 10.42 -8.58 7.60
CA ALA A 47 11.72 -8.12 8.09
C ALA A 47 12.29 -6.96 7.24
N ASN A 48 11.67 -6.63 6.11
CA ASN A 48 12.03 -5.46 5.31
C ASN A 48 11.14 -4.28 5.67
N PHE A 49 11.70 -3.38 6.46
CA PHE A 49 11.27 -1.99 6.40
C PHE A 49 11.86 -1.43 5.10
N VAL A 50 11.12 -1.59 4.00
CA VAL A 50 11.45 -1.02 2.67
C VAL A 50 12.00 0.40 2.86
N SER A 51 13.10 0.73 2.18
CA SER A 51 13.94 1.93 2.34
C SER A 51 14.81 2.04 3.62
N GLN A 52 14.91 1.01 4.46
CA GLN A 52 15.88 0.96 5.57
C GLN A 52 17.09 0.08 5.22
N GLN A 53 18.29 0.66 5.37
CA GLN A 53 19.56 -0.05 5.28
C GLN A 53 19.65 -1.13 6.38
N THR A 54 20.04 -2.35 6.02
CA THR A 54 20.40 -3.41 6.99
C THR A 54 21.88 -3.75 6.88
N PHE A 55 22.45 -4.29 7.97
CA PHE A 55 23.89 -4.50 8.14
C PHE A 55 24.61 -5.27 6.99
N TYR A 56 23.91 -6.11 6.21
CA TYR A 56 24.53 -6.97 5.18
C TYR A 56 24.05 -6.73 3.73
N GLU A 57 23.01 -5.92 3.51
CA GLU A 57 22.49 -5.62 2.17
C GLU A 57 22.06 -4.14 2.12
N THR A 58 22.50 -3.42 1.08
CA THR A 58 22.02 -2.07 0.79
C THR A 58 20.51 -2.11 0.54
N GLY A 59 19.79 -1.06 0.95
CA GLY A 59 18.33 -0.98 0.80
C GLY A 59 17.86 -1.31 -0.62
N ASP A 60 18.56 -0.81 -1.63
CA ASP A 60 18.22 -0.97 -3.04
C ASP A 60 18.19 -2.45 -3.50
N ARG A 61 19.20 -3.26 -3.12
CA ARG A 61 19.23 -4.69 -3.51
C ARG A 61 18.12 -5.51 -2.86
N ARG A 62 17.73 -5.14 -1.64
CA ARG A 62 16.62 -5.80 -0.92
C ARG A 62 15.29 -5.45 -1.53
N ASP A 63 15.10 -4.19 -1.87
CA ASP A 63 13.87 -3.70 -2.47
C ASP A 63 13.70 -4.27 -3.90
N ASP A 64 14.79 -4.41 -4.67
CA ASP A 64 14.78 -5.10 -5.95
C ASP A 64 14.38 -6.58 -5.83
N ARG A 65 14.93 -7.30 -4.85
CA ARG A 65 14.58 -8.70 -4.59
C ARG A 65 13.12 -8.84 -4.15
N PHE A 66 12.63 -7.92 -3.31
CA PHE A 66 11.23 -7.87 -2.91
C PHE A 66 10.32 -7.69 -4.13
N ALA A 67 10.60 -6.68 -4.95
CA ALA A 67 9.84 -6.41 -6.17
C ALA A 67 9.86 -7.63 -7.11
N ALA A 68 11.03 -8.23 -7.35
CA ALA A 68 11.16 -9.41 -8.21
C ALA A 68 10.32 -10.61 -7.72
N LEU A 69 10.35 -10.89 -6.41
CA LEU A 69 9.56 -11.97 -5.82
C LEU A 69 8.05 -11.69 -5.90
N VAL A 70 7.62 -10.44 -5.62
CA VAL A 70 6.22 -10.04 -5.79
C VAL A 70 5.79 -10.19 -7.24
N ARG A 71 6.57 -9.68 -8.20
CA ARG A 71 6.23 -9.75 -9.63
C ARG A 71 6.08 -11.20 -10.10
N ARG A 72 7.02 -12.06 -9.70
CA ARG A 72 6.97 -13.50 -10.02
C ARG A 72 5.71 -14.15 -9.47
N LEU A 73 5.47 -14.02 -8.16
CA LEU A 73 4.35 -14.68 -7.50
C LEU A 73 3.00 -14.04 -7.85
N ALA A 74 2.96 -12.78 -8.27
CA ALA A 74 1.75 -12.15 -8.78
C ALA A 74 1.21 -12.83 -10.05
N VAL A 75 2.07 -13.52 -10.81
CA VAL A 75 1.71 -14.28 -12.00
C VAL A 75 1.58 -15.77 -11.68
N GLU A 76 2.53 -16.35 -10.95
CA GLU A 76 2.54 -17.79 -10.61
C GLU A 76 1.47 -18.17 -9.57
N ASP A 77 1.13 -17.27 -8.65
CA ASP A 77 0.26 -17.53 -7.50
C ASP A 77 -0.48 -16.26 -7.03
N PRO A 78 -1.40 -15.75 -7.87
CA PRO A 78 -2.01 -14.45 -7.66
C PRO A 78 -2.88 -14.37 -6.40
N GLU A 79 -3.57 -15.45 -6.02
CA GLU A 79 -4.40 -15.53 -4.81
C GLU A 79 -3.58 -15.40 -3.55
N TRP A 80 -2.51 -16.18 -3.43
CA TRP A 80 -1.65 -16.14 -2.25
C TRP A 80 -0.95 -14.79 -2.13
N THR A 81 -0.45 -14.25 -3.24
CA THR A 81 0.24 -12.95 -3.25
C THR A 81 -0.70 -11.82 -2.86
N ALA A 82 -1.92 -11.79 -3.42
CA ALA A 82 -2.93 -10.81 -3.03
C ALA A 82 -3.32 -10.95 -1.54
N GLY A 83 -3.43 -12.19 -1.04
CA GLY A 83 -3.70 -12.49 0.37
C GLY A 83 -2.59 -11.97 1.28
N LEU A 84 -1.32 -12.19 0.92
CA LEU A 84 -0.17 -11.67 1.65
C LEU A 84 -0.21 -10.13 1.70
N LEU A 85 -0.37 -9.45 0.56
CA LEU A 85 -0.39 -7.99 0.51
C LEU A 85 -1.53 -7.39 1.34
N GLY A 86 -2.71 -8.01 1.27
CA GLY A 86 -3.86 -7.65 2.11
C GLY A 86 -3.57 -7.84 3.60
N TRP A 87 -2.95 -8.96 3.98
CA TRP A 87 -2.56 -9.24 5.37
C TRP A 87 -1.47 -8.29 5.87
N LEU A 88 -0.44 -8.01 5.06
CA LEU A 88 0.63 -7.05 5.39
C LEU A 88 0.02 -5.70 5.76
N ARG A 89 -0.94 -5.20 4.98
CA ARG A 89 -1.62 -3.96 5.33
C ARG A 89 -2.61 -4.13 6.48
N GLY A 90 -3.26 -5.28 6.56
CA GLY A 90 -4.24 -5.64 7.57
C GLY A 90 -3.60 -5.86 8.94
N ASP A 91 -3.49 -7.13 9.31
CA ASP A 91 -3.03 -7.55 10.63
C ASP A 91 -1.52 -7.33 10.82
N GLY A 92 -0.74 -7.38 9.73
CA GLY A 92 0.69 -7.10 9.76
C GLY A 92 1.02 -5.62 10.02
N ASN A 93 0.10 -4.70 9.70
CA ASN A 93 0.28 -3.24 9.78
C ASN A 93 1.56 -2.70 9.09
N LEU A 94 2.05 -3.39 8.06
CA LEU A 94 3.22 -3.05 7.26
C LEU A 94 2.81 -2.26 6.02
N ARG A 95 2.78 -0.93 6.17
CA ARG A 95 2.34 0.00 5.12
C ARG A 95 3.20 -0.08 3.86
N THR A 96 4.49 0.23 3.94
CA THR A 96 5.32 0.45 2.74
C THR A 96 5.40 -0.80 1.88
N ALA A 97 5.69 -1.96 2.47
CA ALA A 97 5.75 -3.23 1.74
C ALA A 97 4.42 -3.56 1.05
N SER A 98 3.28 -3.29 1.69
CA SER A 98 1.96 -3.54 1.07
C SER A 98 1.67 -2.63 -0.13
N LEU A 99 2.06 -1.35 -0.07
CA LEU A 99 1.82 -0.39 -1.15
C LEU A 99 2.72 -0.67 -2.36
N VAL A 100 4.02 -0.84 -2.10
CA VAL A 100 5.01 -1.21 -3.14
C VAL A 100 4.60 -2.53 -3.77
N GLY A 101 4.33 -3.56 -2.95
CA GLY A 101 3.93 -4.87 -3.44
C GLY A 101 2.65 -4.84 -4.28
N ALA A 102 1.65 -4.01 -3.94
CA ALA A 102 0.46 -3.86 -4.77
C ALA A 102 0.75 -3.21 -6.13
N ALA A 103 1.65 -2.23 -6.20
CA ALA A 103 2.08 -1.65 -7.46
C ALA A 103 2.82 -2.68 -8.32
N GLU A 104 3.78 -3.41 -7.73
CA GLU A 104 4.54 -4.48 -8.39
C GLU A 104 3.63 -5.61 -8.90
N TYR A 105 2.62 -5.99 -8.09
CA TYR A 105 1.61 -6.97 -8.45
C TYR A 105 0.85 -6.58 -9.72
N VAL A 106 0.40 -5.32 -9.79
CA VAL A 106 -0.31 -4.81 -10.96
C VAL A 106 0.60 -4.76 -12.18
N LYS A 107 1.84 -4.28 -12.01
CA LYS A 107 2.79 -4.17 -13.13
C LYS A 107 3.07 -5.53 -13.77
N ALA A 108 3.45 -6.53 -12.96
CA ALA A 108 3.78 -7.85 -13.46
C ALA A 108 2.61 -8.52 -14.19
N ARG A 109 1.40 -8.36 -13.64
CA ARG A 109 0.21 -8.96 -14.25
C ARG A 109 -0.18 -8.30 -15.56
N LEU A 110 0.02 -6.99 -15.69
CA LEU A 110 -0.18 -6.30 -16.97
C LEU A 110 0.86 -6.72 -18.00
N ASP A 111 2.12 -6.83 -17.60
CA ASP A 111 3.21 -7.24 -18.50
C ASP A 111 3.04 -8.68 -19.01
N ALA A 112 2.47 -9.55 -18.18
CA ALA A 112 2.20 -10.96 -18.51
C ALA A 112 0.81 -11.20 -19.13
N ASP A 113 0.00 -10.15 -19.36
CA ASP A 113 -1.41 -10.22 -19.78
C ASP A 113 -2.24 -11.22 -18.94
N ALA A 114 -1.97 -11.27 -17.63
CA ALA A 114 -2.53 -12.26 -16.72
C ALA A 114 -3.93 -11.85 -16.22
N THR A 115 -4.94 -12.64 -16.56
CA THR A 115 -6.36 -12.35 -16.26
C THR A 115 -6.94 -13.14 -15.08
N GLY A 116 -6.33 -14.26 -14.67
CA GLY A 116 -6.83 -15.13 -13.59
C GLY A 116 -6.57 -14.64 -12.15
N GLY A 117 -7.45 -14.95 -11.20
CA GLY A 117 -7.28 -14.57 -9.80
C GLY A 117 -7.57 -13.11 -9.46
N PRO A 118 -7.16 -12.61 -8.26
CA PRO A 118 -7.53 -11.28 -7.79
C PRO A 118 -7.06 -10.15 -8.71
N THR A 119 -7.98 -9.28 -9.11
CA THR A 119 -7.65 -8.20 -10.05
C THR A 119 -6.75 -7.15 -9.42
N GLY A 120 -5.92 -6.49 -10.23
CA GLY A 120 -5.09 -5.37 -9.77
C GLY A 120 -5.88 -4.26 -9.08
N ARG A 121 -7.12 -3.99 -9.52
CA ARG A 121 -8.05 -3.04 -8.86
C ARG A 121 -8.35 -3.46 -7.43
N GLN A 122 -8.70 -4.73 -7.22
CA GLN A 122 -9.04 -5.28 -5.90
C GLN A 122 -7.83 -5.24 -4.96
N VAL A 123 -6.64 -5.62 -5.45
CA VAL A 123 -5.41 -5.62 -4.65
C VAL A 123 -5.01 -4.20 -4.26
N VAL A 124 -5.04 -3.24 -5.18
CA VAL A 124 -4.76 -1.83 -4.85
C VAL A 124 -5.77 -1.30 -3.83
N ALA A 125 -7.06 -1.57 -4.02
CA ALA A 125 -8.08 -1.10 -3.08
C ALA A 125 -7.93 -1.73 -1.67
N SER A 126 -7.45 -2.97 -1.56
CA SER A 126 -7.32 -3.67 -0.27
C SER A 126 -6.16 -3.14 0.57
N VAL A 127 -5.05 -2.75 -0.06
CA VAL A 127 -3.86 -2.22 0.64
C VAL A 127 -3.98 -0.73 1.01
N LEU A 128 -4.97 -0.02 0.47
CA LEU A 128 -5.22 1.38 0.80
C LEU A 128 -6.20 1.46 1.98
N ARG A 129 -5.67 1.74 3.17
CA ARG A 129 -6.43 1.82 4.44
C ARG A 129 -6.26 3.15 5.17
N ARG A 130 -5.32 4.01 4.80
CA ARG A 130 -5.22 5.39 5.32
C ARG A 130 -5.39 6.45 4.22
N PRO A 131 -5.94 7.63 4.55
CA PRO A 131 -6.26 8.64 3.55
C PRO A 131 -5.05 9.25 2.81
N ASP A 132 -3.84 9.15 3.37
CA ASP A 132 -2.61 9.60 2.73
C ASP A 132 -1.95 8.54 1.82
N GLU A 133 -2.35 7.26 1.92
CA GLU A 133 -1.78 6.15 1.16
C GLU A 133 -2.06 6.19 -0.35
N PRO A 134 -3.21 6.67 -0.84
CA PRO A 134 -3.42 6.92 -2.27
C PRO A 134 -2.29 7.74 -2.91
N GLY A 135 -1.87 8.81 -2.24
CA GLY A 135 -0.79 9.67 -2.72
C GLY A 135 0.57 8.96 -2.73
N GLU A 136 0.88 8.18 -1.69
CA GLU A 136 2.12 7.40 -1.64
C GLU A 136 2.21 6.35 -2.75
N LEU A 137 1.11 5.61 -3.00
CA LEU A 137 1.09 4.59 -4.05
C LEU A 137 1.27 5.22 -5.44
N LEU A 138 0.62 6.37 -5.68
CA LEU A 138 0.79 7.13 -6.93
C LEU A 138 2.20 7.72 -7.05
N GLY A 139 2.77 8.20 -5.95
CA GLY A 139 4.17 8.63 -5.87
C GLY A 139 5.12 7.54 -6.30
N TYR A 140 5.02 6.36 -5.68
CA TYR A 140 5.80 5.19 -6.04
C TYR A 140 5.63 4.82 -7.51
N TRP A 141 4.38 4.69 -7.98
CA TRP A 141 4.13 4.34 -9.37
C TRP A 141 4.78 5.32 -10.34
N THR A 142 4.62 6.62 -10.10
CA THR A 142 5.11 7.64 -11.02
C THR A 142 6.63 7.82 -10.98
N SER A 143 7.27 7.60 -9.84
CA SER A 143 8.74 7.58 -9.76
C SER A 143 9.35 6.35 -10.44
N THR A 144 8.66 5.20 -10.38
CA THR A 144 9.21 3.92 -10.85
C THR A 144 8.84 3.61 -12.31
N TYR A 145 7.62 3.97 -12.73
CA TYR A 145 7.06 3.60 -14.04
C TYR A 145 6.65 4.79 -14.90
N GLY A 146 6.81 6.02 -14.39
CA GLY A 146 6.40 7.24 -15.07
C GLY A 146 4.92 7.57 -14.93
N ARG A 147 4.49 8.64 -15.62
CA ARG A 147 3.18 9.27 -15.42
C ARG A 147 1.99 8.50 -16.01
N ALA A 148 2.24 7.48 -16.84
CA ALA A 148 1.20 6.64 -17.41
C ALA A 148 0.68 5.65 -16.36
N ILE A 149 -0.40 6.02 -15.66
CA ILE A 149 -0.99 5.17 -14.61
C ILE A 149 -2.06 4.25 -15.22
N PRO A 150 -1.92 2.92 -15.11
CA PRO A 150 -2.87 1.97 -15.67
C PRO A 150 -4.26 2.03 -15.03
N LYS A 151 -5.26 1.60 -15.80
CA LYS A 151 -6.67 1.57 -15.39
C LYS A 151 -6.91 0.80 -14.07
N PRO A 152 -6.31 -0.39 -13.81
CA PRO A 152 -6.49 -1.08 -12.53
C PRO A 152 -6.03 -0.26 -11.33
N VAL A 153 -4.89 0.45 -11.45
CA VAL A 153 -4.37 1.32 -10.39
C VAL A 153 -5.32 2.49 -10.15
N LYS A 154 -5.70 3.23 -11.20
CA LYS A 154 -6.65 4.36 -11.08
C LYS A 154 -7.95 3.92 -10.41
N ARG A 155 -8.54 2.80 -10.84
CA ARG A 155 -9.80 2.30 -10.28
C ARG A 155 -9.67 1.83 -8.84
N GLY A 156 -8.57 1.17 -8.48
CA GLY A 156 -8.33 0.72 -7.10
C GLY A 156 -8.13 1.91 -6.15
N VAL A 157 -7.39 2.93 -6.59
CA VAL A 157 -7.24 4.18 -5.85
C VAL A 157 -8.57 4.91 -5.72
N ALA A 158 -9.38 4.99 -6.78
CA ALA A 158 -10.71 5.61 -6.73
C ALA A 158 -11.63 4.92 -5.71
N ASP A 159 -11.62 3.58 -5.65
CA ASP A 159 -12.39 2.82 -4.66
C ASP A 159 -11.94 3.13 -3.22
N ALA A 160 -10.63 3.29 -3.01
CA ALA A 160 -10.08 3.65 -1.71
C ALA A 160 -10.42 5.10 -1.32
N VAL A 161 -10.30 6.05 -2.25
CA VAL A 161 -10.68 7.46 -2.06
C VAL A 161 -12.13 7.56 -1.60
N ARG A 162 -13.05 6.87 -2.27
CA ARG A 162 -14.47 6.81 -1.90
C ARG A 162 -14.70 6.33 -0.46
N ARG A 163 -13.85 5.43 0.04
CA ARG A 163 -13.91 4.90 1.41
C ARG A 163 -13.22 5.80 2.43
N LEU A 164 -12.09 6.41 2.09
CA LEU A 164 -11.16 7.05 3.03
C LEU A 164 -11.32 8.57 3.12
N TYR A 165 -11.88 9.23 2.11
CA TYR A 165 -11.96 10.69 2.07
C TYR A 165 -13.23 11.16 2.79
N THR A 166 -12.99 11.88 3.87
CA THR A 166 -13.97 12.42 4.81
C THR A 166 -13.54 13.84 5.20
N LYS A 167 -14.45 14.63 5.79
CA LYS A 167 -14.14 15.98 6.29
C LYS A 167 -12.93 15.98 7.23
N LYS A 168 -12.86 15.00 8.14
CA LYS A 168 -11.75 14.86 9.11
C LYS A 168 -10.44 14.45 8.44
N SER A 169 -10.48 13.51 7.49
CA SER A 169 -9.26 13.07 6.82
C SER A 169 -8.68 14.14 5.90
N LEU A 170 -9.53 14.94 5.24
CA LEU A 170 -9.09 16.10 4.47
C LEU A 170 -8.28 17.05 5.35
N LEU A 171 -8.80 17.46 6.51
CA LEU A 171 -8.09 18.38 7.41
C LEU A 171 -6.77 17.79 7.93
N LYS A 172 -6.76 16.48 8.23
CA LYS A 172 -5.58 15.83 8.83
C LYS A 172 -4.47 15.52 7.84
N TYR A 173 -4.80 15.13 6.61
CA TYR A 173 -3.84 14.53 5.68
C TYR A 173 -3.58 15.36 4.42
N ASP A 174 -4.45 16.32 4.07
CA ASP A 174 -4.26 17.19 2.90
C ASP A 174 -3.47 18.46 3.26
N THR A 175 -2.15 18.30 3.40
CA THR A 175 -1.22 19.39 3.77
C THR A 175 -0.37 19.85 2.59
N ALA A 176 0.12 21.10 2.64
CA ALA A 176 0.96 21.69 1.59
C ALA A 176 2.30 20.95 1.39
N THR A 177 2.75 20.18 2.39
CA THR A 177 3.98 19.38 2.33
C THR A 177 3.87 18.10 1.50
N LYS A 178 2.67 17.73 1.03
CA LYS A 178 2.46 16.50 0.26
C LYS A 178 2.65 16.73 -1.24
N GLY A 179 3.39 15.83 -1.89
CA GLY A 179 3.57 15.84 -3.35
C GLY A 179 2.26 15.53 -4.11
N TYR A 180 1.45 14.61 -3.59
CA TYR A 180 0.08 14.37 -4.04
C TYR A 180 -0.90 14.85 -2.98
N ARG A 181 -1.65 15.90 -3.29
CA ARG A 181 -2.76 16.40 -2.46
C ARG A 181 -4.08 15.74 -2.84
N PHE A 182 -5.10 15.88 -1.99
CA PHE A 182 -6.39 15.21 -2.22
C PHE A 182 -7.01 15.61 -3.56
N GLY A 183 -6.94 16.89 -3.93
CA GLY A 183 -7.38 17.40 -5.23
C GLY A 183 -6.63 16.77 -6.41
N ASP A 184 -5.31 16.63 -6.32
CA ASP A 184 -4.50 16.00 -7.37
C ASP A 184 -4.93 14.54 -7.60
N ILE A 185 -5.14 13.81 -6.50
CA ILE A 185 -5.54 12.41 -6.53
C ILE A 185 -6.93 12.28 -7.15
N LEU A 186 -7.89 13.12 -6.75
CA LEU A 186 -9.25 13.15 -7.30
C LEU A 186 -9.24 13.44 -8.81
N ASN A 187 -8.45 14.42 -9.25
CA ASN A 187 -8.31 14.78 -10.66
C ASN A 187 -7.69 13.63 -11.48
N LEU A 188 -6.71 12.91 -10.90
CA LEU A 188 -5.99 11.87 -11.61
C LEU A 188 -6.77 10.57 -11.79
N VAL A 189 -7.56 10.19 -10.77
CA VAL A 189 -8.28 8.91 -10.75
C VAL A 189 -9.76 9.05 -11.10
N HIS A 190 -10.26 10.29 -11.21
CA HIS A 190 -11.66 10.61 -11.49
C HIS A 190 -12.63 9.86 -10.57
N ALA A 191 -12.37 9.90 -9.25
CA ALA A 191 -13.16 9.15 -8.29
C ALA A 191 -14.60 9.69 -8.22
N SER A 192 -15.59 8.83 -8.44
CA SER A 192 -16.99 9.18 -8.23
C SER A 192 -17.36 9.06 -6.74
N PRO A 193 -18.22 9.96 -6.20
CA PRO A 193 -18.68 9.86 -4.84
C PRO A 193 -19.51 8.58 -4.62
N ASP A 194 -19.55 8.13 -3.37
CA ASP A 194 -20.37 7.00 -2.95
C ASP A 194 -21.87 7.37 -3.01
N PRO A 195 -22.72 6.60 -3.71
CA PRO A 195 -24.16 6.83 -3.70
C PRO A 195 -24.78 6.85 -2.30
N ALA A 196 -24.18 6.12 -1.34
CA ALA A 196 -24.62 6.12 0.06
C ALA A 196 -24.14 7.34 0.87
N LYS A 197 -23.35 8.24 0.26
CA LYS A 197 -22.78 9.44 0.90
C LYS A 197 -23.10 10.68 0.06
N PRO A 198 -24.34 11.20 0.12
CA PRO A 198 -24.74 12.37 -0.69
C PRO A 198 -23.84 13.60 -0.48
N TRP A 199 -23.24 13.74 0.72
CA TRP A 199 -22.30 14.81 1.06
C TRP A 199 -20.91 14.69 0.40
N GLN A 200 -20.54 13.54 -0.17
CA GLN A 200 -19.17 13.28 -0.60
C GLN A 200 -18.82 14.01 -1.89
N GLY A 201 -19.81 14.27 -2.77
CA GLY A 201 -19.61 15.08 -3.96
C GLY A 201 -19.11 16.49 -3.63
N ASP A 202 -19.75 17.16 -2.68
CA ASP A 202 -19.34 18.51 -2.26
C ASP A 202 -17.99 18.51 -1.54
N LEU A 203 -17.70 17.46 -0.76
CA LEU A 203 -16.36 17.30 -0.17
C LEU A 203 -15.28 17.17 -1.27
N PHE A 204 -15.54 16.41 -2.32
CA PHE A 204 -14.59 16.21 -3.42
C PHE A 204 -14.38 17.51 -4.19
N ARG A 205 -15.45 18.25 -4.48
CA ARG A 205 -15.38 19.59 -5.07
C ARG A 205 -14.53 20.53 -4.21
N TYR A 206 -14.81 20.59 -2.91
CA TYR A 206 -14.03 21.42 -2.00
C TYR A 206 -12.54 21.03 -1.95
N ALA A 207 -12.21 19.74 -2.02
CA ALA A 207 -10.82 19.28 -2.07
C ALA A 207 -10.11 19.66 -3.39
N LEU A 208 -10.83 19.66 -4.52
CA LEU A 208 -10.34 20.15 -5.80
C LEU A 208 -10.12 21.67 -5.77
N ASP A 209 -11.10 22.43 -5.27
CA ASP A 209 -11.00 23.89 -5.17
C ASP A 209 -9.86 24.29 -4.25
N ARG A 210 -9.70 23.65 -3.08
CA ARG A 210 -8.55 23.89 -2.18
C ARG A 210 -7.19 23.64 -2.84
N ARG A 211 -7.12 22.84 -3.89
CA ARG A 211 -5.89 22.54 -4.61
C ARG A 211 -5.66 23.50 -5.78
N HIS A 212 -6.69 23.78 -6.57
CA HIS A 212 -6.57 24.49 -7.84
C HIS A 212 -7.04 25.95 -7.80
N HIS A 213 -7.91 26.29 -6.85
CA HIS A 213 -8.51 27.61 -6.64
C HIS A 213 -8.60 27.98 -5.14
N PRO A 214 -7.47 27.92 -4.39
CA PRO A 214 -7.47 28.04 -2.93
C PRO A 214 -8.08 29.36 -2.42
N GLU A 215 -7.97 30.44 -3.19
CA GLU A 215 -8.51 31.76 -2.89
C GLU A 215 -10.05 31.79 -2.89
N THR A 216 -10.70 30.95 -3.70
CA THR A 216 -12.16 30.87 -3.81
C THR A 216 -12.76 29.63 -3.12
N ALA A 217 -11.95 28.70 -2.62
CA ALA A 217 -12.42 27.45 -2.04
C ALA A 217 -13.30 27.64 -0.78
N VAL A 218 -14.61 27.43 -0.90
CA VAL A 218 -15.59 27.54 0.20
C VAL A 218 -15.96 26.17 0.79
N PRO A 219 -15.93 25.99 2.13
CA PRO A 219 -16.42 24.76 2.75
C PRO A 219 -17.87 24.45 2.34
N PRO A 220 -18.22 23.18 2.06
CA PRO A 220 -19.58 22.79 1.73
C PRO A 220 -20.59 23.18 2.80
N GLU A 221 -21.82 23.48 2.37
CA GLU A 221 -22.92 23.76 3.28
C GLU A 221 -23.15 22.59 4.26
N GLY A 222 -23.43 22.90 5.53
CA GLY A 222 -23.58 21.89 6.57
C GLY A 222 -22.29 21.17 7.00
N ALA A 223 -21.12 21.48 6.41
CA ALA A 223 -19.83 20.94 6.83
C ALA A 223 -19.23 21.70 8.03
N ARG A 224 -19.94 21.70 9.16
CA ARG A 224 -19.57 22.44 10.39
C ARG A 224 -18.09 22.35 10.78
N VAL A 225 -17.49 21.16 10.68
CA VAL A 225 -16.06 20.94 11.01
C VAL A 225 -15.13 21.70 10.06
N LEU A 226 -15.44 21.75 8.76
CA LEU A 226 -14.63 22.45 7.78
C LEU A 226 -14.79 23.97 7.92
N THR A 227 -16.01 24.44 8.16
CA THR A 227 -16.30 25.85 8.43
C THR A 227 -15.59 26.34 9.69
N ALA A 228 -15.70 25.58 10.80
CA ALA A 228 -15.04 25.92 12.06
C ALA A 228 -13.52 25.94 11.92
N HIS A 229 -12.93 24.95 11.22
CA HIS A 229 -11.50 24.96 10.93
C HIS A 229 -11.07 26.17 10.11
N ARG A 230 -11.83 26.55 9.08
CA ARG A 230 -11.52 27.75 8.27
C ARG A 230 -11.55 29.03 9.13
N ALA A 231 -12.56 29.17 10.00
CA ALA A 231 -12.65 30.30 10.91
C ALA A 231 -11.47 30.32 11.90
N LEU A 232 -11.09 29.17 12.45
CA LEU A 232 -9.94 29.03 13.35
C LEU A 232 -8.62 29.44 12.67
N MET A 233 -8.40 29.02 11.43
CA MET A 233 -7.19 29.36 10.67
C MET A 233 -7.15 30.82 10.20
N ALA A 234 -8.25 31.57 10.32
CA ALA A 234 -8.34 32.99 9.98
C ALA A 234 -8.18 33.91 11.20
N LEU A 235 -8.05 33.35 12.41
CA LEU A 235 -7.72 34.13 13.60
C LEU A 235 -6.28 34.67 13.49
N PRO A 236 -6.03 35.92 13.92
CA PRO A 236 -4.72 36.55 13.87
C PRO A 236 -3.69 35.89 14.79
#